data_AF-A0A101P255-F1
#
_entry.id   AF-A0A101P255-F1
#
_cell.length_a   1.000
_cell.length_b   1.000
_cell.length_c   1.000
_cell.angle_alpha   90.00
_cell.angle_beta   90.00
_cell.angle_gamma   90.00
#
_symmetry.space_group_name_H-M   'P 1'
#
loop_
_entity.id
_entity.type
_entity.pdbx_description
1 polymer ?
#
loop_
_entity_poly.entity_id
_entity_poly.type
_entity_poly.pdbx_seq_one_letter_code
_entity_poly.pdbx_strand_id
1 'polypeptide(L)'
;MEREMQEVINYIEKQRKLYEAHDFFVQLLTDESLSGERRLAWAPSVIPFIMGYSDLNKYVFRKGEGDAQLEHLQVLLNAHTYEEDFHWQWLLNDLDKLGADSRMSLSDATRVLWGADFKHSRRLCLELASLASDSPTYAVFAMVEAIEAVSITIFKHCRGITMQDGRECEFFGTKHYAAEASHSIKSPEVAESSLPGLSAIKREEAKLIVDRVFSLFADWSTSLLRFATENDVHALTYERMVRQSKDMQPDAGTVG
;
A
#
# COMPACT_ATOMS: atom_id res chain seq x y z
N MET A 1 31.63 15.21 -9.78
CA MET A 1 31.50 14.49 -8.50
C MET A 1 30.18 13.76 -8.58
N GLU A 2 30.21 12.44 -8.79
CA GLU A 2 29.00 11.62 -8.75
C GLU A 2 28.34 11.81 -7.38
N ARG A 3 27.04 12.08 -7.37
CA ARG A 3 26.27 12.18 -6.14
C ARG A 3 25.37 10.97 -6.07
N GLU A 4 25.34 10.40 -4.89
CA GLU A 4 24.90 9.03 -4.65
C GLU A 4 23.38 8.91 -4.71
N MET A 5 22.89 7.68 -4.87
CA MET A 5 21.48 7.31 -4.66
C MET A 5 20.90 7.89 -3.36
N GLN A 6 21.75 8.16 -2.38
CA GLN A 6 21.43 8.88 -1.15
C GLN A 6 20.68 10.20 -1.35
N GLU A 7 20.93 10.96 -2.43
CA GLU A 7 20.16 12.18 -2.71
C GLU A 7 18.69 11.88 -3.03
N VAL A 8 18.41 10.75 -3.68
CA VAL A 8 17.05 10.28 -3.96
C VAL A 8 16.39 9.83 -2.67
N ILE A 9 17.10 9.07 -1.82
CA ILE A 9 16.62 8.67 -0.49
C ILE A 9 16.27 9.88 0.39
N ASN A 10 17.13 10.89 0.43
CA ASN A 10 16.87 12.14 1.15
C ASN A 10 15.65 12.88 0.58
N TYR A 11 15.43 12.79 -0.73
CA TYR A 11 14.24 13.34 -1.38
C TYR A 11 12.97 12.57 -1.01
N ILE A 12 13.02 11.24 -0.97
CA ILE A 12 11.93 10.38 -0.49
C ILE A 12 11.55 10.77 0.94
N GLU A 13 12.52 10.91 1.84
CA GLU A 13 12.25 11.34 3.23
C GLU A 13 11.61 12.73 3.31
N LYS A 14 11.99 13.65 2.42
CA LYS A 14 11.33 14.95 2.31
C LYS A 14 9.87 14.81 1.89
N GLN A 15 9.59 14.00 0.86
CA GLN A 15 8.22 13.76 0.39
C GLN A 15 7.37 13.04 1.44
N ARG A 16 7.95 12.07 2.15
CA ARG A 16 7.31 11.37 3.28
C ARG A 16 6.82 12.32 4.35
N LYS A 17 7.65 13.29 4.76
CA LYS A 17 7.25 14.31 5.75
C LYS A 17 6.11 15.21 5.27
N LEU A 18 6.01 15.48 3.97
CA LEU A 18 4.88 16.21 3.40
C LEU A 18 3.62 15.35 3.41
N TYR A 19 3.76 14.08 3.07
CA TYR A 19 2.68 13.10 3.06
C TYR A 19 2.09 12.84 4.47
N GLU A 20 2.91 12.91 5.53
CA GLU A 20 2.44 12.83 6.92
C GLU A 20 1.34 13.85 7.28
N ALA A 21 1.25 14.98 6.56
CA ALA A 21 0.23 16.00 6.78
C ALA A 21 -1.09 15.73 6.05
N HIS A 22 -1.23 14.62 5.34
CA HIS A 22 -2.43 14.29 4.56
C HIS A 22 -3.66 14.11 5.47
N ASP A 23 -4.84 14.54 4.99
CA ASP A 23 -6.11 14.54 5.75
C ASP A 23 -6.50 13.16 6.31
N PHE A 24 -6.20 12.09 5.58
CA PHE A 24 -6.33 10.72 6.07
C PHE A 24 -5.66 10.47 7.43
N PHE A 25 -4.48 11.06 7.66
CA PHE A 25 -3.77 10.94 8.93
C PHE A 25 -4.34 11.88 9.98
N VAL A 26 -4.55 13.15 9.63
CA VAL A 26 -4.88 14.19 10.62
C VAL A 26 -6.36 14.26 10.98
N GLN A 27 -7.26 13.72 10.15
CA GLN A 27 -8.71 13.74 10.38
C GLN A 27 -9.29 12.39 10.83
N LEU A 28 -8.60 11.26 10.59
CA LEU A 28 -9.16 9.92 10.81
C LEU A 28 -8.30 9.03 11.70
N LEU A 29 -7.06 8.73 11.28
CA LEU A 29 -6.06 8.28 12.24
C LEU A 29 -5.81 9.47 13.20
N THR A 30 -5.06 9.44 14.29
CA THR A 30 -4.97 10.58 15.25
C THR A 30 -6.25 11.10 15.95
N ASP A 31 -7.47 10.96 15.41
CA ASP A 31 -8.71 11.36 16.10
C ASP A 31 -9.07 10.33 17.17
N GLU A 32 -8.65 10.61 18.41
CA GLU A 32 -8.90 9.76 19.58
C GLU A 32 -10.36 9.79 20.06
N SER A 33 -11.22 10.65 19.51
CA SER A 33 -12.66 10.60 19.78
C SER A 33 -13.36 9.45 19.05
N LEU A 34 -12.74 8.91 18.00
CA LEU A 34 -13.21 7.76 17.25
C LEU A 34 -12.71 6.45 17.90
N SER A 35 -13.56 5.41 17.87
CA SER A 35 -13.13 4.07 18.27
C SER A 35 -12.10 3.51 17.29
N GLY A 36 -11.31 2.52 17.71
CA GLY A 36 -10.31 1.89 16.85
C GLY A 36 -10.92 1.31 15.57
N GLU A 37 -12.11 0.72 15.66
CA GLU A 37 -12.84 0.17 14.51
C GLU A 37 -13.18 1.28 13.51
N ARG A 38 -13.62 2.45 13.98
CA ARG A 38 -13.92 3.60 13.12
C ARG A 38 -12.66 4.15 12.45
N ARG A 39 -11.55 4.26 13.21
CA ARG A 39 -10.26 4.71 12.67
C ARG A 39 -9.70 3.74 11.62
N LEU A 40 -10.07 2.46 11.68
CA LEU A 40 -9.63 1.41 10.75
C LEU A 40 -10.72 0.93 9.78
N ALA A 41 -11.85 1.62 9.68
CA ALA A 41 -12.98 1.24 8.81
C ALA A 41 -12.64 1.25 7.30
N TRP A 42 -11.48 1.74 6.90
CA TRP A 42 -10.98 1.67 5.53
C TRP A 42 -10.25 0.36 5.20
N ALA A 43 -9.86 -0.42 6.21
CA ALA A 43 -9.01 -1.61 6.06
C ALA A 43 -9.48 -2.60 4.98
N PRO A 44 -10.78 -2.92 4.83
CA PRO A 44 -11.19 -3.87 3.80
C PRO A 44 -10.98 -3.34 2.39
N SER A 45 -11.12 -2.02 2.19
CA SER A 45 -10.97 -1.40 0.88
C SER A 45 -9.55 -1.51 0.31
N VAL A 46 -8.56 -1.84 1.15
CA VAL A 46 -7.16 -2.05 0.73
C VAL A 46 -6.86 -3.47 0.27
N ILE A 47 -7.77 -4.43 0.46
CA ILE A 47 -7.55 -5.83 0.09
C ILE A 47 -6.95 -5.97 -1.32
N PRO A 48 -7.49 -5.31 -2.36
CA PRO A 48 -6.91 -5.48 -3.70
C PRO A 48 -5.49 -4.95 -3.82
N PHE A 49 -5.12 -3.92 -3.04
CA PHE A 49 -3.76 -3.38 -3.03
C PHE A 49 -2.81 -4.32 -2.31
N ILE A 50 -3.14 -4.77 -1.09
CA ILE A 50 -2.24 -5.63 -0.31
C ILE A 50 -2.02 -6.98 -0.98
N MET A 51 -3.08 -7.59 -1.52
CA MET A 51 -2.95 -8.82 -2.29
C MET A 51 -2.14 -8.57 -3.58
N GLY A 52 -2.44 -7.49 -4.29
CA GLY A 52 -1.71 -7.12 -5.51
C GLY A 52 -0.26 -6.70 -5.27
N TYR A 53 0.09 -6.22 -4.08
CA TYR A 53 1.47 -5.86 -3.74
C TYR A 53 2.36 -7.10 -3.65
N SER A 54 1.83 -8.23 -3.15
CA SER A 54 2.52 -9.52 -3.25
C SER A 54 2.79 -9.90 -4.71
N ASP A 55 1.83 -9.69 -5.61
CA ASP A 55 2.02 -9.94 -7.04
C ASP A 55 3.04 -8.97 -7.67
N LEU A 56 3.03 -7.69 -7.28
CA LEU A 56 4.03 -6.70 -7.73
C LEU A 56 5.45 -7.12 -7.32
N ASN A 57 5.63 -7.50 -6.06
CA ASN A 57 6.90 -7.99 -5.54
C ASN A 57 7.40 -9.19 -6.35
N LYS A 58 6.54 -10.19 -6.55
CA LYS A 58 6.92 -11.47 -7.16
C LYS A 58 7.10 -11.40 -8.68
N TYR A 59 6.26 -10.65 -9.39
CA TYR A 59 6.17 -10.72 -10.85
C TYR A 59 6.62 -9.45 -11.56
N VAL A 60 6.81 -8.33 -10.84
CA VAL A 60 7.20 -7.04 -11.43
C VAL A 60 8.55 -6.56 -10.93
N PHE A 61 8.80 -6.56 -9.63
CA PHE A 61 10.04 -5.98 -9.05
C PHE A 61 11.19 -6.98 -9.00
N ARG A 62 10.88 -8.24 -8.64
CA ARG A 62 11.85 -9.31 -8.51
C ARG A 62 12.34 -9.78 -9.88
N LYS A 63 13.66 -9.88 -10.05
CA LYS A 63 14.29 -10.50 -11.22
C LYS A 63 14.99 -11.80 -10.84
N GLY A 64 14.99 -12.77 -11.74
CA GLY A 64 15.51 -14.11 -11.47
C GLY A 64 17.04 -14.16 -11.34
N GLU A 65 17.54 -15.09 -10.53
CA GLU A 65 18.98 -15.33 -10.32
C GLU A 65 19.71 -15.88 -11.56
N GLY A 66 18.97 -16.22 -12.62
CA GLY A 66 19.51 -16.70 -13.90
C GLY A 66 20.07 -15.59 -14.81
N ASP A 67 19.85 -14.32 -14.45
CA ASP A 67 20.43 -13.19 -15.16
C ASP A 67 21.90 -13.03 -14.75
N ALA A 68 22.80 -12.99 -15.74
CA ALA A 68 24.23 -12.81 -15.51
C ALA A 68 24.49 -11.56 -14.65
N GLN A 69 25.10 -11.75 -13.48
CA GLN A 69 25.42 -10.74 -12.46
C GLN A 69 24.39 -9.61 -12.32
N LEU A 70 23.43 -9.79 -11.42
CA LEU A 70 22.51 -8.74 -11.02
C LEU A 70 23.28 -7.50 -10.53
N GLU A 71 22.87 -6.33 -11.01
CA GLU A 71 23.31 -5.05 -10.46
C GLU A 71 23.01 -5.01 -8.95
N HIS A 72 23.87 -4.36 -8.15
CA HIS A 72 23.73 -4.34 -6.69
C HIS A 72 22.34 -3.90 -6.20
N LEU A 73 21.73 -2.90 -6.85
CA LEU A 73 20.37 -2.45 -6.52
C LEU A 73 19.31 -3.52 -6.75
N GLN A 74 19.46 -4.38 -7.76
CA GLN A 74 18.51 -5.47 -8.00
C GLN A 74 18.64 -6.55 -6.91
N VAL A 75 19.84 -6.77 -6.37
CA VAL A 75 20.04 -7.70 -5.25
C VAL A 75 19.32 -7.19 -4.00
N LEU A 76 19.49 -5.90 -3.68
CA LEU A 76 18.79 -5.25 -2.56
C LEU A 76 17.27 -5.30 -2.77
N LEU A 77 16.80 -4.94 -3.97
CA LEU A 77 15.38 -4.99 -4.33
C LEU A 77 14.80 -6.40 -4.18
N ASN A 78 15.50 -7.43 -4.69
CA ASN A 78 15.06 -8.81 -4.55
C ASN A 78 14.93 -9.22 -3.08
N ALA A 79 15.93 -8.89 -2.24
CA ALA A 79 15.90 -9.21 -0.81
C ALA A 79 14.65 -8.63 -0.14
N HIS A 80 14.35 -7.35 -0.39
CA HIS A 80 13.13 -6.69 0.10
C HIS A 80 11.86 -7.41 -0.38
N THR A 81 11.78 -7.77 -1.67
CA THR A 81 10.58 -8.45 -2.20
C THR A 81 10.29 -9.80 -1.55
N TYR A 82 11.29 -10.50 -1.00
CA TYR A 82 11.08 -11.79 -0.34
C TYR A 82 10.56 -11.64 1.09
N GLU A 83 10.93 -10.56 1.76
CA GLU A 83 10.47 -10.23 3.11
C GLU A 83 8.96 -9.95 3.13
N GLU A 84 8.50 -9.16 2.16
CA GLU A 84 7.11 -8.73 2.01
C GLU A 84 6.11 -9.82 1.60
N ASP A 85 6.58 -11.01 1.17
CA ASP A 85 5.75 -12.06 0.53
C ASP A 85 4.58 -12.55 1.42
N PHE A 86 4.66 -12.35 2.73
CA PHE A 86 3.74 -12.94 3.69
C PHE A 86 2.91 -11.93 4.51
N HIS A 87 3.14 -10.62 4.34
CA HIS A 87 2.46 -9.60 5.15
C HIS A 87 0.93 -9.60 4.94
N TRP A 88 0.44 -9.99 3.76
CA TRP A 88 -1.00 -10.10 3.49
C TRP A 88 -1.76 -11.04 4.44
N GLN A 89 -1.07 -11.99 5.08
CA GLN A 89 -1.68 -12.89 6.06
C GLN A 89 -2.14 -12.14 7.31
N TRP A 90 -1.37 -11.12 7.73
CA TRP A 90 -1.77 -10.28 8.86
C TRP A 90 -3.00 -9.45 8.54
N LEU A 91 -3.15 -9.00 7.28
CA LEU A 91 -4.36 -8.30 6.85
C LEU A 91 -5.60 -9.19 7.03
N LEU A 92 -5.52 -10.46 6.64
CA LEU A 92 -6.65 -11.38 6.80
C LEU A 92 -7.06 -11.56 8.26
N ASN A 93 -6.09 -11.64 9.17
CA ASN A 93 -6.37 -11.68 10.61
C ASN A 93 -7.06 -10.38 11.08
N ASP A 94 -6.70 -9.24 10.50
CA ASP A 94 -7.29 -7.95 10.85
C ASP A 94 -8.73 -7.82 10.35
N LEU A 95 -9.07 -8.40 9.19
CA LEU A 95 -10.45 -8.41 8.70
C LEU A 95 -11.39 -9.13 9.67
N ASP A 96 -10.95 -10.22 10.30
CA ASP A 96 -11.72 -10.90 11.35
C ASP A 96 -11.85 -10.01 12.61
N LYS A 97 -10.75 -9.43 13.08
CA LYS A 97 -10.74 -8.54 14.27
C LYS A 97 -11.65 -7.32 14.11
N LEU A 98 -11.70 -6.74 12.90
CA LEU A 98 -12.51 -5.58 12.57
C LEU A 98 -13.99 -5.93 12.29
N GLY A 99 -14.37 -7.21 12.32
CA GLY A 99 -15.71 -7.64 11.92
C GLY A 99 -16.00 -7.38 10.44
N ALA A 100 -14.95 -7.31 9.62
CA ALA A 100 -15.01 -7.07 8.18
C ALA A 100 -15.04 -8.34 7.34
N ASP A 101 -14.82 -9.52 7.94
CA ASP A 101 -14.87 -10.82 7.26
C ASP A 101 -16.30 -11.38 7.20
N SER A 102 -17.12 -10.81 6.30
CA SER A 102 -18.51 -11.23 6.14
C SER A 102 -18.64 -12.49 5.28
N ARG A 103 -19.40 -13.48 5.76
CA ARG A 103 -19.74 -14.67 4.98
C ARG A 103 -20.66 -14.32 3.81
N MET A 104 -20.21 -14.55 2.58
CA MET A 104 -21.01 -14.33 1.36
C MET A 104 -20.66 -15.32 0.25
N SER A 105 -21.47 -15.36 -0.82
CA SER A 105 -21.15 -16.18 -1.99
C SER A 105 -19.89 -15.65 -2.68
N LEU A 106 -19.13 -16.51 -3.35
CA LEU A 106 -17.97 -16.07 -4.13
C LEU A 106 -18.33 -14.96 -5.12
N SER A 107 -19.51 -15.06 -5.76
CA SER A 107 -19.97 -14.02 -6.69
C SER A 107 -20.20 -12.67 -6.01
N ASP A 108 -20.72 -12.66 -4.79
CA ASP A 108 -20.95 -11.44 -4.02
C ASP A 108 -19.64 -10.86 -3.47
N ALA A 109 -18.72 -11.71 -3.01
CA ALA A 109 -17.36 -11.29 -2.64
C ALA A 109 -16.66 -10.61 -3.81
N THR A 110 -16.75 -11.18 -5.02
CA THR A 110 -16.21 -10.57 -6.22
C THR A 110 -16.89 -9.24 -6.54
N ARG A 111 -18.21 -9.10 -6.37
CA ARG A 111 -18.92 -7.82 -6.56
C ARG A 111 -18.40 -6.74 -5.61
N VAL A 112 -18.08 -7.09 -4.36
CA VAL A 112 -17.47 -6.16 -3.40
C VAL A 112 -16.04 -5.80 -3.84
N LEU A 113 -15.18 -6.81 -4.05
CA LEU A 113 -13.77 -6.61 -4.37
C LEU A 113 -13.54 -5.89 -5.71
N TRP A 114 -14.43 -6.06 -6.68
CA TRP A 114 -14.43 -5.34 -7.97
C TRP A 114 -15.36 -4.12 -7.99
N GLY A 115 -16.01 -3.80 -6.87
CA GLY A 115 -16.89 -2.66 -6.73
C GLY A 115 -16.18 -1.31 -6.89
N ALA A 116 -16.99 -0.26 -7.03
CA ALA A 116 -16.51 1.12 -7.19
C ALA A 116 -15.76 1.61 -5.95
N ASP A 117 -16.20 1.21 -4.76
CA ASP A 117 -15.60 1.63 -3.49
C ASP A 117 -14.19 1.07 -3.32
N PHE A 118 -13.88 -0.09 -3.91
CA PHE A 118 -12.56 -0.75 -3.84
C PHE A 118 -11.66 -0.44 -5.04
N LYS A 119 -12.15 0.35 -6.02
CA LYS A 119 -11.47 0.56 -7.30
C LYS A 119 -10.10 1.25 -7.17
N HIS A 120 -9.95 2.09 -6.16
CA HIS A 120 -8.76 2.89 -5.94
C HIS A 120 -7.55 1.99 -5.62
N SER A 121 -7.75 0.95 -4.80
CA SER A 121 -6.72 -0.05 -4.49
C SER A 121 -6.32 -0.89 -5.70
N ARG A 122 -7.28 -1.31 -6.53
CA ARG A 122 -6.97 -2.00 -7.81
C ARG A 122 -6.19 -1.11 -8.76
N ARG A 123 -6.62 0.15 -8.91
CA ARG A 123 -5.97 1.12 -9.79
C ARG A 123 -4.54 1.40 -9.34
N LEU A 124 -4.31 1.53 -8.03
CA LEU A 124 -2.97 1.74 -7.49
C LEU A 124 -2.00 0.62 -7.92
N CYS A 125 -2.38 -0.65 -7.78
CA CYS A 125 -1.55 -1.77 -8.26
C CYS A 125 -1.22 -1.68 -9.75
N LEU A 126 -2.22 -1.39 -10.58
CA LEU A 126 -2.05 -1.30 -12.04
C LEU A 126 -1.12 -0.14 -12.43
N GLU A 127 -1.25 1.01 -11.77
CA GLU A 127 -0.41 2.18 -12.03
C GLU A 127 1.03 1.93 -11.58
N LEU A 128 1.24 1.27 -10.43
CA LEU A 128 2.58 0.88 -9.96
C LEU A 128 3.23 -0.16 -10.89
N ALA A 129 2.46 -1.16 -11.35
CA ALA A 129 2.95 -2.15 -12.32
C ALA A 129 3.38 -1.49 -13.64
N SER A 130 2.56 -0.55 -14.14
CA SER A 130 2.85 0.20 -15.36
C SER A 130 4.08 1.09 -15.18
N LEU A 131 4.24 1.72 -14.02
CA LEU A 131 5.39 2.57 -13.72
C LEU A 131 6.69 1.76 -13.68
N ALA A 132 6.65 0.55 -13.12
CA ALA A 132 7.82 -0.30 -12.97
C ALA A 132 8.23 -1.03 -14.25
N SER A 133 7.28 -1.45 -15.09
CA SER A 133 7.54 -2.33 -16.24
C SER A 133 8.52 -1.74 -17.26
N ASP A 134 8.49 -0.42 -17.46
CA ASP A 134 9.38 0.28 -18.39
C ASP A 134 10.56 0.99 -17.69
N SER A 135 10.70 0.81 -16.37
CA SER A 135 11.68 1.54 -15.56
C SER A 135 13.00 0.78 -15.40
N PRO A 136 14.15 1.48 -15.45
CA PRO A 136 15.44 0.90 -15.09
C PRO A 136 15.50 0.56 -13.59
N THR A 137 16.40 -0.36 -13.20
CA THR A 137 16.52 -0.87 -11.82
C THR A 137 16.60 0.24 -10.77
N TYR A 138 17.37 1.31 -11.01
CA TYR A 138 17.51 2.41 -10.05
C TYR A 138 16.20 3.18 -9.82
N ALA A 139 15.34 3.25 -10.84
CA ALA A 139 14.05 3.92 -10.77
C ALA A 139 13.02 3.03 -10.06
N VAL A 140 13.02 1.71 -10.34
CA VAL A 140 12.20 0.73 -9.59
C VAL A 140 12.60 0.69 -8.12
N PHE A 141 13.90 0.73 -7.84
CA PHE A 141 14.40 0.84 -6.46
C PHE A 141 13.87 2.10 -5.78
N ALA A 142 14.02 3.28 -6.40
CA ALA A 142 13.45 4.52 -5.86
C ALA A 142 11.93 4.46 -5.66
N MET A 143 11.22 3.73 -6.53
CA MET A 143 9.79 3.49 -6.42
C MET A 143 9.44 2.69 -5.17
N VAL A 144 10.13 1.57 -4.93
CA VAL A 144 9.89 0.69 -3.76
C VAL A 144 10.23 1.39 -2.45
N GLU A 145 11.35 2.11 -2.41
CA GLU A 145 11.72 2.94 -1.25
C GLU A 145 10.68 4.04 -0.95
N ALA A 146 10.07 4.61 -1.99
CA ALA A 146 8.97 5.55 -1.80
C ALA A 146 7.70 4.87 -1.28
N ILE A 147 7.41 3.63 -1.69
CA ILE A 147 6.30 2.82 -1.18
C ILE A 147 6.53 2.48 0.30
N GLU A 148 7.74 2.05 0.69
CA GLU A 148 8.12 1.80 2.08
C GLU A 148 8.00 3.06 2.94
N ALA A 149 8.44 4.21 2.42
CA ALA A 149 8.27 5.49 3.10
C ALA A 149 6.79 5.82 3.36
N VAL A 150 5.90 5.47 2.43
CA VAL A 150 4.45 5.57 2.63
C VAL A 150 3.95 4.53 3.65
N SER A 151 4.39 3.27 3.56
CA SER A 151 3.95 2.17 4.43
C SER A 151 4.28 2.48 5.90
N ILE A 152 5.54 2.83 6.20
CA ILE A 152 5.98 3.18 7.56
C ILE A 152 5.19 4.37 8.11
N THR A 153 4.81 5.32 7.25
CA THR A 153 3.99 6.48 7.64
C THR A 153 2.59 6.05 8.04
N ILE A 154 1.96 5.14 7.28
CA ILE A 154 0.64 4.60 7.63
C ILE A 154 0.72 3.80 8.93
N PHE A 155 1.66 2.86 9.04
CA PHE A 155 1.75 2.00 10.21
C PHE A 155 2.15 2.75 11.48
N LYS A 156 2.96 3.81 11.37
CA LYS A 156 3.24 4.73 12.48
C LYS A 156 1.96 5.35 13.05
N HIS A 157 0.99 5.70 12.20
CA HIS A 157 -0.28 6.28 12.63
C HIS A 157 -1.31 5.22 13.08
N CYS A 158 -1.17 3.98 12.64
CA CYS A 158 -1.99 2.86 13.11
C CYS A 158 -1.49 2.27 14.44
N ARG A 159 -0.21 2.44 14.76
CA ARG A 159 0.41 1.90 15.98
C ARG A 159 -0.34 2.32 17.24
N GLY A 160 -0.73 1.35 18.04
CA GLY A 160 -1.41 1.54 19.32
C GLY A 160 -2.91 1.79 19.20
N ILE A 161 -3.49 1.72 17.99
CA ILE A 161 -4.94 1.77 17.84
C ILE A 161 -5.55 0.45 18.32
N THR A 162 -6.17 0.47 19.48
CA THR A 162 -6.90 -0.67 20.05
C THR A 162 -8.39 -0.58 19.75
N MET A 163 -9.00 -1.73 19.46
CA MET A 163 -10.45 -1.90 19.34
C MET A 163 -11.12 -1.76 20.72
N GLN A 164 -12.45 -1.67 20.76
CA GLN A 164 -13.21 -1.54 22.01
C GLN A 164 -13.00 -2.70 22.98
N ASP A 165 -12.68 -3.88 22.46
CA ASP A 165 -12.35 -5.08 23.25
C ASP A 165 -10.88 -5.12 23.71
N GLY A 166 -10.10 -4.08 23.42
CA GLY A 166 -8.70 -3.93 23.79
C GLY A 166 -7.71 -4.64 22.87
N ARG A 167 -8.17 -5.36 21.84
CA ARG A 167 -7.26 -6.00 20.87
C ARG A 167 -6.68 -4.99 19.90
N GLU A 168 -5.47 -5.28 19.43
CA GLU A 168 -4.83 -4.55 18.34
C GLU A 168 -4.77 -5.40 17.06
N CYS A 169 -4.88 -4.73 15.92
CA CYS A 169 -4.59 -5.29 14.61
C CYS A 169 -3.10 -5.68 14.48
N GLU A 170 -2.81 -6.67 13.64
CA GLU A 170 -1.45 -7.11 13.31
C GLU A 170 -0.87 -6.30 12.16
N PHE A 171 -1.60 -6.22 11.03
CA PHE A 171 -1.17 -5.48 9.84
C PHE A 171 -1.32 -3.98 10.06
N PHE A 172 -2.45 -3.53 10.61
CA PHE A 172 -2.69 -2.13 10.97
C PHE A 172 -2.43 -1.87 12.45
N GLY A 173 -1.27 -2.31 12.96
CA GLY A 173 -0.92 -2.10 14.35
C GLY A 173 0.58 -2.16 14.62
N THR A 174 0.92 -2.24 15.91
CA THR A 174 2.29 -2.16 16.41
C THR A 174 3.19 -3.25 15.83
N LYS A 175 2.65 -4.45 15.57
CA LYS A 175 3.42 -5.57 15.00
C LYS A 175 4.03 -5.21 13.64
N HIS A 176 3.22 -4.75 12.69
CA HIS A 176 3.72 -4.39 11.37
C HIS A 176 4.65 -3.16 11.42
N TYR A 177 4.29 -2.13 12.20
CA TYR A 177 5.17 -0.98 12.39
C TYR A 177 6.56 -1.39 12.91
N ALA A 178 6.62 -2.33 13.85
CA ALA A 178 7.89 -2.77 14.43
C ALA A 178 8.75 -3.55 13.43
N ALA A 179 8.14 -4.37 12.56
CA ALA A 179 8.83 -5.01 11.45
C ALA A 179 9.39 -3.94 10.51
N GLU A 180 8.55 -3.09 9.94
CA GLU A 180 8.96 -2.03 9.00
C GLU A 180 10.03 -1.08 9.59
N ALA A 181 9.93 -0.75 10.87
CA ALA A 181 10.91 0.10 11.55
C ALA A 181 12.29 -0.55 11.71
N SER A 182 12.40 -1.88 11.75
CA SER A 182 13.70 -2.56 11.75
C SER A 182 14.38 -2.58 10.38
N HIS A 183 13.63 -2.36 9.30
CA HIS A 183 14.11 -2.46 7.91
C HIS A 183 14.38 -1.12 7.22
N SER A 184 14.07 0.02 7.86
CA SER A 184 14.29 1.35 7.29
C SER A 184 15.68 1.47 6.65
N ILE A 185 15.79 2.08 5.46
CA ILE A 185 17.07 2.28 4.75
C ILE A 185 18.14 3.03 5.56
N LYS A 186 17.77 3.67 6.67
CA LYS A 186 18.70 4.26 7.65
C LYS A 186 19.20 3.25 8.69
N SER A 187 18.78 1.99 8.59
CA SER A 187 19.26 0.91 9.43
C SER A 187 20.75 0.67 9.12
N PRO A 188 21.54 0.24 10.11
CA PRO A 188 22.98 0.04 9.93
C PRO A 188 23.35 -0.97 8.84
N GLU A 189 22.41 -1.79 8.37
CA GLU A 189 22.61 -2.86 7.38
C GLU A 189 22.70 -2.34 5.95
N VAL A 190 22.00 -1.24 5.62
CA VAL A 190 22.18 -0.50 4.35
C VAL A 190 23.11 0.69 4.61
N ALA A 191 24.39 0.38 4.87
CA ALA A 191 25.39 1.42 5.09
C ALA A 191 25.48 2.34 3.86
N GLU A 192 25.49 3.67 4.07
CA GLU A 192 25.56 4.71 3.01
C GLU A 192 26.64 4.41 1.94
N SER A 193 27.71 3.72 2.31
CA SER A 193 28.82 3.31 1.44
C SER A 193 28.52 2.16 0.44
N SER A 194 27.33 1.56 0.45
CA SER A 194 26.97 0.44 -0.44
C SER A 194 26.16 0.86 -1.68
N LEU A 195 25.51 2.03 -1.66
CA LEU A 195 24.63 2.42 -2.76
C LEU A 195 25.42 3.00 -3.96
N PRO A 196 25.06 2.66 -5.20
CA PRO A 196 25.78 3.14 -6.38
C PRO A 196 25.55 4.63 -6.64
N GLY A 197 26.53 5.25 -7.29
CA GLY A 197 26.42 6.60 -7.83
C GLY A 197 25.41 6.68 -8.97
N LEU A 198 24.65 7.78 -9.03
CA LEU A 198 23.76 8.09 -10.16
C LEU A 198 24.23 9.35 -10.90
N SER A 199 23.98 9.42 -12.21
CA SER A 199 24.15 10.65 -12.98
C SER A 199 23.05 11.66 -12.61
N ALA A 200 23.26 12.95 -12.92
CA ALA A 200 22.25 13.96 -12.64
C ALA A 200 20.90 13.68 -13.33
N ILE A 201 20.94 13.14 -14.55
CA ILE A 201 19.74 12.76 -15.32
C ILE A 201 19.01 11.62 -14.62
N LYS A 202 19.71 10.52 -14.28
CA LYS A 202 19.13 9.38 -13.58
C LYS A 202 18.54 9.76 -12.21
N ARG A 203 19.18 10.69 -11.49
CA ARG A 203 18.64 11.20 -10.21
C ARG A 203 17.34 11.96 -10.41
N GLU A 204 17.24 12.78 -11.44
CA GLU A 204 16.01 13.52 -11.73
C GLU A 204 14.89 12.58 -12.18
N GLU A 205 15.22 11.60 -13.04
CA GLU A 205 14.29 10.53 -13.44
C GLU A 205 13.75 9.78 -12.22
N ALA A 206 14.63 9.37 -11.30
CA ALA A 206 14.21 8.70 -10.06
C ALA A 206 13.32 9.58 -9.18
N LYS A 207 13.59 10.89 -9.08
CA LYS A 207 12.74 11.83 -8.32
C LYS A 207 11.35 11.98 -8.93
N LEU A 208 11.23 11.99 -10.26
CA LEU A 208 9.93 12.03 -10.94
C LEU A 208 9.10 10.77 -10.64
N ILE A 209 9.75 9.60 -10.55
CA ILE A 209 9.10 8.36 -10.12
C ILE A 209 8.63 8.48 -8.67
N VAL A 210 9.48 8.98 -7.77
CA VAL A 210 9.12 9.23 -6.36
C VAL A 210 7.91 10.16 -6.26
N ASP A 211 7.89 11.28 -6.99
CA ASP A 211 6.77 12.22 -7.01
C ASP A 211 5.48 11.53 -7.51
N ARG A 212 5.58 10.68 -8.54
CA ARG A 212 4.45 9.93 -9.05
C ARG A 212 3.91 8.93 -8.01
N VAL A 213 4.77 8.23 -7.29
CA VAL A 213 4.38 7.32 -6.21
C VAL A 213 3.63 8.08 -5.12
N PHE A 214 4.19 9.16 -4.58
CA PHE A 214 3.52 9.94 -3.54
C PHE A 214 2.18 10.52 -4.00
N SER A 215 2.08 10.97 -5.25
CA SER A 215 0.80 11.41 -5.83
C SER A 215 -0.23 10.27 -5.88
N LEU A 216 0.15 9.07 -6.32
CA LEU A 216 -0.73 7.92 -6.36
C LEU A 216 -1.22 7.53 -4.96
N PHE A 217 -0.35 7.55 -3.96
CA PHE A 217 -0.72 7.25 -2.58
C PHE A 217 -1.54 8.35 -1.91
N ALA A 218 -1.34 9.63 -2.26
CA ALA A 218 -2.21 10.71 -1.80
C ALA A 218 -3.66 10.53 -2.31
N ASP A 219 -3.83 10.22 -3.60
CA ASP A 219 -5.15 9.92 -4.19
C ASP A 219 -5.79 8.68 -3.55
N TRP A 220 -4.97 7.66 -3.27
CA TRP A 220 -5.39 6.45 -2.60
C TRP A 220 -5.84 6.73 -1.16
N SER A 221 -5.04 7.42 -0.35
CA SER A 221 -5.40 7.82 1.02
C SER A 221 -6.62 8.74 1.09
N THR A 222 -6.81 9.62 0.11
CA THR A 222 -8.06 10.39 -0.02
C THR A 222 -9.26 9.45 -0.19
N SER A 223 -9.10 8.40 -0.99
CA SER A 223 -10.15 7.39 -1.20
C SER A 223 -10.38 6.52 0.06
N LEU A 224 -9.33 6.21 0.83
CA LEU A 224 -9.44 5.51 2.11
C LEU A 224 -10.20 6.34 3.15
N LEU A 225 -9.85 7.63 3.27
CA LEU A 225 -10.56 8.57 4.14
C LEU A 225 -12.05 8.60 3.76
N ARG A 226 -12.35 8.82 2.47
CA ARG A 226 -13.73 8.82 1.97
C ARG A 226 -14.45 7.52 2.33
N PHE A 227 -13.83 6.36 2.08
CA PHE A 227 -14.41 5.07 2.40
C PHE A 227 -14.78 4.97 3.89
N ALA A 228 -13.86 5.28 4.80
CA ALA A 228 -14.12 5.22 6.24
C ALA A 228 -15.21 6.21 6.70
N THR A 229 -15.28 7.39 6.09
CA THR A 229 -16.29 8.40 6.44
C THR A 229 -17.69 8.06 5.92
N GLU A 230 -17.79 7.46 4.74
CA GLU A 230 -19.08 7.12 4.11
C GLU A 230 -19.61 5.75 4.54
N ASN A 231 -18.77 4.91 5.15
CA ASN A 231 -19.10 3.54 5.49
C ASN A 231 -18.87 3.28 6.98
N ASP A 232 -19.97 3.09 7.71
CA ASP A 232 -19.91 2.86 9.15
C ASP A 232 -19.75 1.37 9.50
N VAL A 233 -20.65 0.57 8.95
CA VAL A 233 -20.74 -0.87 9.22
C VAL A 233 -20.40 -1.65 7.94
N HIS A 234 -19.38 -2.50 8.01
CA HIS A 234 -18.89 -3.27 6.85
C HIS A 234 -19.97 -4.15 6.22
N ALA A 235 -20.74 -4.89 7.02
CA ALA A 235 -21.79 -5.77 6.50
C ALA A 235 -22.83 -5.02 5.65
N LEU A 236 -23.34 -3.88 6.16
CA LEU A 236 -24.29 -3.03 5.42
C LEU A 236 -23.66 -2.43 4.16
N THR A 237 -22.38 -2.08 4.24
CA THR A 237 -21.60 -1.56 3.11
C THR A 237 -21.50 -2.60 2.00
N TYR A 238 -21.16 -3.85 2.34
CA TYR A 238 -21.08 -4.94 1.37
C TYR A 238 -22.45 -5.28 0.76
N GLU A 239 -23.51 -5.36 1.58
CA GLU A 239 -24.86 -5.58 1.09
C GLU A 239 -25.30 -4.51 0.08
N ARG A 240 -24.98 -3.23 0.36
CA ARG A 240 -25.22 -2.12 -0.56
C ARG A 240 -24.49 -2.35 -1.89
N MET A 241 -23.20 -2.64 -1.86
CA MET A 241 -22.41 -2.87 -3.08
C MET A 241 -22.93 -4.05 -3.90
N VAL A 242 -23.28 -5.15 -3.23
CA VAL A 242 -23.84 -6.34 -3.87
C VAL A 242 -25.17 -6.01 -4.56
N ARG A 243 -26.05 -5.25 -3.89
CA ARG A 243 -27.32 -4.81 -4.46
C ARG A 243 -27.11 -3.91 -5.67
N GLN A 244 -26.29 -2.86 -5.54
CA GLN A 244 -25.97 -1.94 -6.63
C GLN A 244 -25.42 -2.67 -7.85
N SER A 245 -24.54 -3.65 -7.66
CA SER A 245 -23.99 -4.44 -8.77
C SER A 245 -25.04 -5.33 -9.44
N LYS A 246 -26.02 -5.86 -8.70
CA LYS A 246 -27.12 -6.67 -9.26
C LYS A 246 -28.10 -5.79 -10.05
N ASP A 247 -28.36 -4.57 -9.57
CA ASP A 247 -29.27 -3.62 -10.21
C ASP A 247 -28.72 -3.04 -11.53
N MET A 248 -27.40 -3.15 -11.77
CA MET A 248 -26.78 -2.79 -13.06
C MET A 248 -27.02 -3.84 -14.17
N GLN A 249 -27.59 -5.01 -13.85
CA GLN A 249 -27.94 -5.98 -14.87
C GLN A 249 -29.16 -5.47 -15.66
N PRO A 250 -29.10 -5.36 -17.00
CA PRO A 250 -30.28 -5.01 -17.78
C PRO A 250 -31.38 -6.06 -17.51
N ASP A 251 -32.62 -5.59 -17.42
CA ASP A 251 -33.78 -6.47 -17.25
C ASP A 251 -33.71 -7.61 -18.27
N ALA A 252 -33.66 -8.85 -17.78
CA ALA A 252 -33.70 -10.06 -18.60
C ALA A 252 -35.06 -10.27 -19.32
N GLY A 253 -35.85 -9.22 -19.48
CA GLY A 253 -37.25 -9.21 -19.94
C GLY A 253 -37.49 -8.50 -21.27
N THR A 254 -36.47 -8.19 -22.07
CA THR A 254 -36.67 -7.65 -23.43
C THR A 254 -35.87 -8.44 -24.48
N VAL A 255 -36.10 -9.74 -24.53
CA VAL A 255 -35.96 -10.50 -25.79
C VAL A 255 -37.29 -11.22 -25.99
N GLY A 256 -38.24 -10.49 -26.56
CA GLY A 256 -39.49 -11.00 -27.11
C GLY A 256 -39.47 -10.88 -28.62
#